data_AF-A0A1E7KU64-F1
#
_entry.id   AF-A0A1E7KU64-F1
#
_cell.length_a   1.000
_cell.length_b   1.000
_cell.length_c   1.000
_cell.angle_alpha   90.00
_cell.angle_beta   90.00
_cell.angle_gamma   90.00
#
_symmetry.space_group_name_H-M   'P 1'
#
loop_
_entity.id
_entity.type
_entity.pdbx_description
1 polymer ?
#
loop_
_entity_poly.entity_id
_entity_poly.type
_entity_poly.pdbx_seq_one_letter_code
_entity_poly.pdbx_strand_id
1 'polypeptide(L)'
;MRREALWAAAAAASYGATLFIGSDDYMPLSIPGVLGLVVLEIVAVRYVLRRPARGTPASYPTDGSDHRGAVHFLYAALVKRYAVLVLCSLAVMAVPLVTRATYLIPLMGVGLLGIILATVYWFDQLRWVRQCARVLSVYDFEFRTPVEKLELWRGGRRFLVLGVEEDASPEMLAREPMGHPYWPKRIAEGVWFAGDDAFGGALLVPGTGELMCMQPLAWDALEGWRAEVGPERRAKAKKAGLDRHSV
;
A
#
# COMPACT_ATOMS: atom_id res chain seq x y z
N MET A 1 -11.92 -15.47 15.51
CA MET A 1 -11.82 -16.92 15.77
C MET A 1 -12.19 -17.79 14.55
N ARG A 2 -13.41 -17.78 13.98
CA ARG A 2 -13.77 -18.66 12.84
C ARG A 2 -12.86 -18.55 11.61
N ARG A 3 -12.43 -17.34 11.25
CA ARG A 3 -11.61 -17.11 10.03
C ARG A 3 -10.18 -17.64 10.18
N GLU A 4 -9.53 -17.41 11.32
CA GLU A 4 -8.14 -17.84 11.58
C GLU A 4 -8.01 -19.37 11.63
N ALA A 5 -8.99 -20.07 12.21
CA ALA A 5 -9.04 -21.53 12.20
C ALA A 5 -9.16 -22.10 10.77
N LEU A 6 -9.93 -21.45 9.90
CA LEU A 6 -10.03 -21.83 8.48
C LEU A 6 -8.69 -21.62 7.74
N TRP A 7 -7.98 -20.52 8.01
CA TRP A 7 -6.64 -20.27 7.44
C TRP A 7 -5.63 -21.33 7.90
N ALA A 8 -5.63 -21.67 9.19
CA ALA A 8 -4.75 -22.70 9.73
C ALA A 8 -5.05 -24.09 9.15
N ALA A 9 -6.32 -24.46 9.02
CA ALA A 9 -6.72 -25.73 8.41
C ALA A 9 -6.34 -25.81 6.92
N ALA A 10 -6.54 -24.71 6.16
CA ALA A 10 -6.12 -24.63 4.77
C ALA A 10 -4.59 -24.75 4.63
N ALA A 11 -3.83 -24.06 5.49
CA ALA A 11 -2.37 -24.15 5.49
C ALA A 11 -1.89 -25.57 5.81
N ALA A 12 -2.47 -26.22 6.82
CA ALA A 12 -2.14 -27.60 7.18
C ALA A 12 -2.44 -28.58 6.04
N ALA A 13 -3.60 -28.44 5.38
CA ALA A 13 -3.98 -29.28 4.23
C ALA A 13 -3.06 -29.06 3.02
N SER A 14 -2.76 -27.81 2.67
CA SER A 14 -1.83 -27.47 1.59
C SER A 14 -0.42 -27.98 1.89
N TYR A 15 0.03 -27.84 3.14
CA TYR A 15 1.32 -28.36 3.57
C TYR A 15 1.41 -29.88 3.51
N GLY A 16 0.40 -30.60 4.01
CA GLY A 16 0.33 -32.05 3.90
C GLY A 16 0.41 -32.53 2.44
N ALA A 17 -0.24 -31.82 1.52
CA ALA A 17 -0.14 -32.11 0.09
C ALA A 17 1.29 -31.88 -0.47
N THR A 18 2.06 -30.90 0.03
CA THR A 18 3.46 -30.70 -0.43
C THR A 18 4.41 -31.83 -0.06
N LEU A 19 4.08 -32.64 0.96
CA LEU A 19 4.95 -33.76 1.38
C LEU A 19 5.01 -34.89 0.34
N PHE A 20 4.05 -34.96 -0.60
CA PHE A 20 4.07 -35.93 -1.69
C PHE A 20 5.15 -35.65 -2.75
N ILE A 21 5.92 -34.56 -2.63
CA ILE A 21 7.00 -34.21 -3.56
C ILE A 21 8.13 -35.27 -3.59
N GLY A 22 8.26 -36.07 -2.53
CA GLY A 22 9.24 -37.16 -2.43
C GLY A 22 8.74 -38.52 -2.91
N SER A 23 7.53 -38.60 -3.49
CA SER A 23 6.93 -39.86 -3.94
C SER A 23 6.72 -39.83 -5.45
N ASP A 24 7.34 -40.75 -6.19
CA ASP A 24 7.25 -40.81 -7.66
C ASP A 24 5.80 -40.99 -8.15
N ASP A 25 4.99 -41.81 -7.48
CA ASP A 25 3.60 -42.08 -7.86
C ASP A 25 2.62 -40.93 -7.52
N TYR A 26 2.94 -40.12 -6.52
CA TYR A 26 2.04 -39.09 -5.98
C TYR A 26 2.56 -37.67 -6.15
N MET A 27 3.67 -37.49 -6.87
CA MET A 27 4.22 -36.18 -7.21
C MET A 27 3.17 -35.18 -7.75
N PRO A 28 2.19 -35.57 -8.59
CA PRO A 28 1.18 -34.62 -9.09
C PRO A 28 0.32 -33.98 -7.98
N LEU A 29 0.12 -34.67 -6.85
CA LEU A 29 -0.63 -34.16 -5.69
C LEU A 29 0.13 -33.07 -4.92
N SER A 30 1.45 -32.95 -5.11
CA SER A 30 2.25 -31.90 -4.49
C SER A 30 2.03 -30.52 -5.12
N ILE A 31 1.69 -30.46 -6.41
CA ILE A 31 1.46 -29.22 -7.16
C ILE A 31 0.35 -28.36 -6.52
N PRO A 32 -0.87 -28.88 -6.26
CA PRO A 32 -1.92 -28.09 -5.61
C PRO A 32 -1.55 -27.70 -4.16
N GLY A 33 -0.74 -28.53 -3.47
CA GLY A 33 -0.22 -28.20 -2.14
C GLY A 33 0.69 -26.98 -2.16
N VAL A 34 1.65 -26.94 -3.10
CA VAL A 34 2.59 -25.81 -3.25
C VAL A 34 1.82 -24.55 -3.66
N LEU A 35 0.92 -24.65 -4.63
CA LEU A 35 0.08 -23.52 -5.05
C LEU A 35 -0.78 -22.99 -3.91
N GLY A 36 -1.35 -23.88 -3.09
CA GLY A 36 -2.12 -23.50 -1.90
C GLY A 36 -1.29 -22.70 -0.90
N LEU A 37 -0.08 -23.18 -0.57
CA LEU A 37 0.83 -22.46 0.34
C LEU A 37 1.22 -21.08 -0.20
N VAL A 38 1.57 -21.00 -1.50
CA VAL A 38 1.91 -19.74 -2.17
C VAL A 38 0.76 -18.75 -2.07
N VAL A 39 -0.47 -19.18 -2.37
CA VAL A 39 -1.65 -18.30 -2.29
C VAL A 39 -1.90 -17.84 -0.85
N LEU A 40 -1.82 -18.75 0.12
CA LEU A 40 -2.02 -18.43 1.53
C LEU A 40 -0.96 -17.41 2.02
N GLU A 41 0.28 -17.58 1.60
CA GLU A 41 1.39 -16.67 1.92
C GLU A 41 1.21 -15.30 1.28
N ILE A 42 0.83 -15.23 0.00
CA ILE A 42 0.49 -13.98 -0.67
C ILE A 42 -0.62 -13.25 0.09
N VAL A 43 -1.68 -13.96 0.50
CA VAL A 43 -2.78 -13.35 1.24
C VAL A 43 -2.34 -12.91 2.63
N ALA A 44 -1.53 -13.69 3.34
CA ALA A 44 -1.01 -13.35 4.66
C ALA A 44 -0.12 -12.09 4.61
N VAL A 45 0.83 -12.04 3.69
CA VAL A 45 1.70 -10.88 3.46
C VAL A 45 0.87 -9.64 3.13
N ARG A 46 -0.09 -9.76 2.21
CA ARG A 46 -0.99 -8.65 1.86
C ARG A 46 -1.85 -8.23 3.04
N TYR A 47 -2.34 -9.16 3.85
CA TYR A 47 -3.17 -8.87 5.02
C TYR A 47 -2.40 -8.09 6.08
N VAL A 48 -1.15 -8.48 6.36
CA VAL A 48 -0.29 -7.80 7.35
C VAL A 48 0.17 -6.44 6.84
N LEU A 49 0.65 -6.35 5.60
CA LEU A 49 1.14 -5.08 5.03
C LEU A 49 0.02 -4.08 4.75
N ARG A 50 -1.16 -4.54 4.32
CA ARG A 50 -2.34 -3.71 4.04
C ARG A 50 -3.34 -3.71 5.19
N ARG A 51 -2.89 -3.93 6.43
CA ARG A 51 -3.80 -3.86 7.58
C ARG A 51 -4.27 -2.41 7.79
N PRO A 52 -5.58 -2.12 7.68
CA PRO A 52 -6.10 -0.77 7.88
C PRO A 52 -5.66 -0.20 9.23
N ALA A 53 -5.17 1.03 9.23
CA ALA A 53 -5.22 1.87 10.42
C ALA A 53 -6.70 2.11 10.70
N ARG A 54 -7.34 1.20 11.46
CA ARG A 54 -8.80 1.15 11.62
C ARG A 54 -9.31 2.31 12.47
N GLY A 55 -9.31 3.52 11.93
CA GLY A 55 -9.76 4.71 12.65
C GLY A 55 -9.05 4.93 13.98
N THR A 56 -7.85 4.38 14.16
CA THR A 56 -6.98 4.75 15.26
C THR A 56 -6.59 6.21 15.01
N PRO A 57 -6.84 7.11 15.97
CA PRO A 57 -6.40 8.50 15.83
C PRO A 57 -4.91 8.52 15.51
N ALA A 58 -4.54 9.37 14.55
CA ALA A 58 -3.13 9.59 14.25
C ALA A 58 -2.40 10.03 15.54
N SER A 59 -1.22 9.48 15.79
CA SER A 59 -0.40 9.84 16.97
C SER A 59 0.35 11.17 16.80
N TYR A 60 -0.05 11.98 15.82
CA TYR A 60 0.56 13.25 15.43
C TYR A 60 -0.53 14.24 14.99
N PRO A 61 -0.24 15.56 14.99
CA PRO A 61 -1.19 16.57 14.54
C PRO A 61 -1.62 16.35 13.08
N THR A 62 -2.93 16.30 12.83
CA THR A 62 -3.52 16.09 11.48
C THR A 62 -4.23 17.34 10.96
N ASP A 63 -3.85 18.49 11.51
CA ASP A 63 -4.29 19.85 11.20
C ASP A 63 -3.45 20.49 10.07
N GLY A 64 -2.61 19.72 9.38
CA GLY A 64 -1.75 20.21 8.31
C GLY A 64 -0.48 20.93 8.79
N SER A 65 -0.26 21.12 10.09
CA SER A 65 0.95 21.79 10.59
C SER A 65 2.19 20.89 10.50
N ASP A 66 2.02 19.58 10.66
CA ASP A 66 3.12 18.61 10.70
C ASP A 66 3.18 17.70 9.47
N HIS A 67 3.89 18.20 8.45
CA HIS A 67 4.20 17.49 7.21
C HIS A 67 5.08 16.24 7.46
N ARG A 68 5.96 16.28 8.47
CA ARG A 68 6.95 15.23 8.73
C ARG A 68 6.40 14.11 9.59
N GLY A 69 5.53 14.43 10.55
CA GLY A 69 4.88 13.46 11.43
C GLY A 69 4.07 12.42 10.66
N ALA A 70 3.32 12.87 9.64
CA ALA A 70 2.54 11.97 8.79
C ALA A 70 3.39 10.94 8.07
N VAL A 71 4.48 11.39 7.45
CA VAL A 71 5.42 10.52 6.75
C VAL A 71 6.15 9.59 7.72
N HIS A 72 6.60 10.10 8.86
CA HIS A 72 7.33 9.32 9.85
C HIS A 72 6.47 8.20 10.46
N PHE A 73 5.20 8.49 10.76
CA PHE A 73 4.25 7.50 11.26
C PHE A 73 4.04 6.37 10.26
N LEU A 74 3.80 6.70 8.98
CA LEU A 74 3.63 5.70 7.92
C LEU A 74 4.91 4.88 7.71
N TYR A 75 6.08 5.52 7.73
CA TYR A 75 7.36 4.85 7.61
C TYR A 75 7.61 3.87 8.76
N ALA A 76 7.39 4.31 10.00
CA ALA A 76 7.54 3.47 11.19
C ALA A 76 6.57 2.27 11.17
N ALA A 77 5.31 2.49 10.79
CA ALA A 77 4.32 1.42 10.66
C ALA A 77 4.73 0.40 9.59
N LEU A 78 5.23 0.88 8.45
CA LEU A 78 5.68 0.05 7.33
C LEU A 78 6.91 -0.80 7.70
N VAL A 79 7.92 -0.19 8.33
CA VAL A 79 9.12 -0.89 8.81
C VAL A 79 8.77 -1.93 9.87
N LYS A 80 7.90 -1.59 10.83
CA LYS A 80 7.46 -2.52 11.87
C LYS A 80 6.76 -3.75 11.28
N ARG A 81 5.86 -3.54 10.30
CA ARG A 81 5.13 -4.65 9.65
C ARG A 81 6.08 -5.54 8.85
N TYR A 82 7.02 -4.95 8.12
CA TYR A 82 8.05 -5.68 7.39
C TYR A 82 8.95 -6.51 8.33
N ALA A 83 9.43 -5.90 9.41
CA ALA A 83 10.25 -6.60 10.40
C ALA A 83 9.52 -7.80 11.00
N VAL A 84 8.24 -7.66 11.35
CA VAL A 84 7.42 -8.79 11.83
C VAL A 84 7.31 -9.90 10.79
N LEU A 85 7.07 -9.57 9.52
CA LEU A 85 7.00 -10.57 8.45
C LEU A 85 8.33 -11.30 8.26
N VAL A 86 9.44 -10.57 8.18
CA VAL A 86 10.78 -11.16 8.03
C VAL A 86 11.11 -12.07 9.22
N LEU A 87 10.84 -11.62 10.45
CA LEU A 87 11.09 -12.43 11.65
C LEU A 87 10.23 -13.71 11.66
N CYS A 88 8.94 -13.62 11.30
CA CYS A 88 8.08 -14.79 11.17
C CYS A 88 8.59 -15.76 10.10
N SER A 89 8.97 -15.25 8.93
CA SER A 89 9.51 -16.06 7.83
C SER A 89 10.83 -16.75 8.24
N LEU A 90 11.74 -16.03 8.90
CA LEU A 90 12.97 -16.62 9.44
C LEU A 90 12.69 -17.69 10.50
N ALA A 91 11.70 -17.47 11.37
CA ALA A 91 11.29 -18.48 12.34
C ALA A 91 10.78 -19.75 11.65
N VAL A 92 9.98 -19.63 10.59
CA VAL A 92 9.52 -20.76 9.77
C VAL A 92 10.69 -21.49 9.12
N MET A 93 11.69 -20.76 8.61
CA MET A 93 12.92 -21.35 8.06
C MET A 93 13.79 -22.02 9.14
N ALA A 94 13.74 -21.59 10.39
CA ALA A 94 14.53 -22.22 11.45
C ALA A 94 13.97 -23.60 11.87
N VAL A 95 12.66 -23.84 11.68
CA VAL A 95 11.99 -25.08 12.14
C VAL A 95 12.64 -26.35 11.59
N PRO A 96 12.92 -26.51 10.28
CA PRO A 96 13.55 -27.72 9.73
C PRO A 96 14.98 -27.91 10.24
N LEU A 97 15.71 -26.81 10.47
CA LEU A 97 17.10 -26.83 10.93
C LEU A 97 17.20 -27.31 12.39
N VAL A 98 16.29 -26.84 13.24
CA VAL A 98 16.25 -27.20 14.67
C VAL A 98 15.74 -28.63 14.87
N THR A 99 14.68 -29.01 14.16
CA THR A 99 14.07 -30.35 14.30
C THR A 99 14.83 -31.44 13.54
N ARG A 100 15.73 -31.07 12.63
CA ARG A 100 16.45 -31.98 11.70
C ARG A 100 15.51 -32.88 10.88
N ALA A 101 14.27 -32.44 10.70
CA ALA A 101 13.25 -33.18 9.98
C ALA A 101 13.32 -32.87 8.48
N THR A 102 13.80 -33.84 7.68
CA THR A 102 13.96 -33.71 6.23
C THR A 102 12.64 -33.43 5.50
N TYR A 103 11.51 -33.93 6.04
CA TYR A 103 10.18 -33.67 5.47
C TYR A 103 9.73 -32.20 5.67
N LEU A 104 10.38 -31.44 6.55
CA LEU A 104 10.10 -30.01 6.74
C LEU A 104 10.86 -29.08 5.78
N ILE A 105 11.72 -29.59 4.90
CA ILE A 105 12.46 -28.78 3.92
C ILE A 105 11.56 -27.80 3.13
N PRO A 106 10.32 -28.14 2.71
CA PRO A 106 9.44 -27.18 2.02
C PRO A 106 9.13 -25.90 2.83
N LEU A 107 9.20 -25.92 4.17
CA LEU A 107 9.07 -24.70 5.01
C LEU A 107 10.16 -23.67 4.71
N MET A 108 11.36 -24.12 4.34
CA MET A 108 12.44 -23.23 3.93
C MET A 108 12.04 -22.42 2.70
N GLY A 109 11.43 -23.10 1.72
CA GLY A 109 10.94 -22.47 0.48
C GLY A 109 9.81 -21.47 0.75
N VAL A 110 8.87 -21.83 1.63
CA VAL A 110 7.81 -20.91 2.09
C VAL A 110 8.43 -19.69 2.76
N GLY A 111 9.26 -19.86 3.78
CA GLY A 111 9.87 -18.72 4.46
C GLY A 111 10.68 -17.80 3.54
N LEU A 112 11.43 -18.35 2.59
CA LEU A 112 12.15 -17.56 1.60
C LEU A 112 11.19 -16.79 0.67
N LEU A 113 10.13 -17.44 0.19
CA LEU A 113 9.12 -16.80 -0.64
C LEU A 113 8.41 -15.66 0.12
N GLY A 114 8.11 -15.86 1.40
CA GLY A 114 7.56 -14.83 2.28
C GLY A 114 8.43 -13.59 2.38
N ILE A 115 9.75 -13.76 2.53
CA ILE A 115 10.72 -12.64 2.55
C ILE A 115 10.73 -11.92 1.21
N ILE A 116 10.76 -12.65 0.09
CA ILE A 116 10.74 -12.08 -1.26
C ILE A 116 9.46 -11.25 -1.46
N LEU A 117 8.29 -11.84 -1.19
CA LEU A 117 7.00 -11.17 -1.32
C LEU A 117 6.90 -9.95 -0.40
N ALA A 118 7.28 -10.10 0.87
CA ALA A 118 7.28 -8.99 1.83
C ALA A 118 8.17 -7.85 1.33
N THR A 119 9.34 -8.14 0.77
CA THR A 119 10.27 -7.14 0.25
C THR A 119 9.72 -6.42 -0.98
N VAL A 120 9.13 -7.15 -1.94
CA VAL A 120 8.53 -6.56 -3.14
C VAL A 120 7.37 -5.63 -2.76
N TYR A 121 6.44 -6.09 -1.92
CA TYR A 121 5.31 -5.27 -1.50
C TYR A 121 5.75 -4.09 -0.63
N TRP A 122 6.70 -4.30 0.29
CA TRP A 122 7.25 -3.22 1.12
C TRP A 122 7.92 -2.15 0.27
N PHE A 123 8.66 -2.53 -0.78
CA PHE A 123 9.32 -1.58 -1.68
C PHE A 123 8.32 -0.73 -2.46
N ASP A 124 7.23 -1.32 -2.98
CA ASP A 124 6.16 -0.54 -3.63
C ASP A 124 5.54 0.45 -2.63
N GLN A 125 5.16 0.00 -1.43
CA GLN A 125 4.61 0.87 -0.38
C GLN A 125 5.58 2.00 0.01
N LEU A 126 6.87 1.69 0.14
CA LEU A 126 7.90 2.65 0.48
C LEU A 126 8.10 3.68 -0.63
N ARG A 127 8.06 3.27 -1.90
CA ARG A 127 8.12 4.18 -3.04
C ARG A 127 6.98 5.20 -2.97
N TRP A 128 5.77 4.76 -2.64
CA TRP A 128 4.61 5.65 -2.47
C TRP A 128 4.75 6.60 -1.29
N VAL A 129 5.18 6.11 -0.12
CA VAL A 129 5.44 6.98 1.04
C VAL A 129 6.52 8.03 0.70
N ARG A 130 7.59 7.63 0.02
CA ARG A 130 8.66 8.54 -0.42
C ARG A 130 8.16 9.57 -1.44
N GLN A 131 7.28 9.17 -2.34
CA GLN A 131 6.66 10.10 -3.29
C GLN A 131 5.85 11.16 -2.54
N CYS A 132 4.99 10.75 -1.60
CA CYS A 132 4.21 11.71 -0.84
C CYS A 132 5.13 12.60 0.04
N ALA A 133 6.20 12.04 0.63
CA ALA A 133 7.21 12.82 1.35
C ALA A 133 7.94 13.85 0.46
N ARG A 134 8.18 13.52 -0.81
CA ARG A 134 8.81 14.43 -1.78
C ARG A 134 7.84 15.54 -2.19
N VAL A 135 6.55 15.26 -2.30
CA VAL A 135 5.53 16.29 -2.55
C VAL A 135 5.44 17.24 -1.37
N LEU A 136 5.35 16.71 -0.15
CA LEU A 136 5.26 17.50 1.10
C LEU A 136 6.53 18.30 1.44
N SER A 137 7.67 18.05 0.77
CA SER A 137 8.88 18.86 0.93
C SER A 137 8.92 20.07 -0.01
N VAL A 138 7.97 20.16 -0.93
CA VAL A 138 7.91 21.18 -1.98
C VAL A 138 6.60 21.98 -1.91
N TYR A 139 5.50 21.34 -1.54
CA TYR A 139 4.18 21.94 -1.42
C TYR A 139 3.72 21.96 0.03
N ASP A 140 3.20 23.10 0.45
CA ASP A 140 2.53 23.25 1.75
C ASP A 140 1.08 22.77 1.65
N PHE A 141 0.49 22.42 2.79
CA PHE A 141 -0.89 22.00 2.85
C PHE A 141 -1.87 23.17 2.72
N GLU A 142 -2.85 22.99 1.84
CA GLU A 142 -4.02 23.85 1.69
C GLU A 142 -5.27 23.03 2.04
N PHE A 143 -6.13 23.58 2.89
CA PHE A 143 -7.39 22.91 3.21
C PHE A 143 -8.34 23.00 2.02
N ARG A 144 -8.83 21.86 1.53
CA ARG A 144 -9.75 21.77 0.40
C ARG A 144 -11.05 21.08 0.81
N THR A 145 -12.15 21.75 0.52
CA THR A 145 -13.53 21.27 0.68
C THR A 145 -14.39 21.80 -0.47
N PRO A 146 -15.39 21.04 -0.95
CA PRO A 146 -15.73 19.67 -0.60
C PRO A 146 -14.84 18.64 -1.33
N VAL A 147 -14.94 17.37 -0.90
CA VAL A 147 -14.32 16.24 -1.60
C VAL A 147 -15.42 15.35 -2.14
N GLU A 148 -15.61 15.37 -3.46
CA GLU A 148 -16.57 14.51 -4.12
C GLU A 148 -15.96 13.12 -4.35
N LYS A 149 -16.64 12.10 -3.86
CA LYS A 149 -16.23 10.69 -4.02
C LYS A 149 -16.93 10.14 -5.25
N LEU A 150 -16.18 9.87 -6.30
CA LEU A 150 -16.75 9.27 -7.50
C LEU A 150 -16.85 7.76 -7.35
N GLU A 151 -15.71 7.07 -7.29
CA GLU A 151 -15.67 5.61 -7.29
C GLU A 151 -14.46 5.04 -6.53
N LEU A 152 -14.58 3.78 -6.10
CA LEU A 152 -13.52 3.02 -5.47
C LEU A 152 -13.14 1.82 -6.35
N TRP A 153 -11.95 1.86 -6.97
CA TRP A 153 -11.46 0.78 -7.83
C TRP A 153 -10.74 -0.31 -7.01
N ARG A 154 -10.76 -1.54 -7.52
CA ARG A 154 -9.89 -2.65 -7.06
C ARG A 154 -8.43 -2.17 -6.87
N GLY A 155 -7.85 -2.52 -5.73
CA GLY A 155 -6.43 -2.28 -5.45
C GLY A 155 -6.14 -1.05 -4.56
N GLY A 156 -7.17 -0.33 -4.08
CA GLY A 156 -6.98 0.83 -3.19
C GLY A 156 -6.76 2.15 -3.94
N ARG A 157 -7.08 2.16 -5.24
CA ARG A 157 -7.19 3.34 -6.09
C ARG A 157 -8.58 3.94 -5.93
N ARG A 158 -8.66 5.26 -5.81
CA ARG A 158 -9.89 5.98 -5.51
C ARG A 158 -10.01 7.18 -6.44
N PHE A 159 -11.21 7.45 -6.95
CA PHE A 159 -11.47 8.63 -7.76
C PHE A 159 -12.14 9.68 -6.92
N LEU A 160 -11.58 10.89 -6.96
CA LEU A 160 -12.12 12.02 -6.26
C LEU A 160 -11.93 13.31 -7.04
N VAL A 161 -12.79 14.27 -6.78
CA VAL A 161 -12.67 15.66 -7.22
C VAL A 161 -12.53 16.51 -5.98
N LEU A 162 -11.63 17.49 -6.02
CA LEU A 162 -11.45 18.47 -4.96
C LEU A 162 -12.08 19.79 -5.41
N GLY A 163 -12.90 20.42 -4.56
CA GLY A 163 -13.54 21.70 -4.89
C GLY A 163 -14.91 21.57 -5.55
N VAL A 164 -15.48 22.70 -6.00
CA VAL A 164 -16.80 22.79 -6.65
C VAL A 164 -16.65 23.53 -7.98
N GLU A 165 -17.32 23.04 -9.02
CA GLU A 165 -17.53 23.72 -10.30
C GLU A 165 -16.28 24.38 -10.90
N GLU A 166 -16.16 25.71 -10.81
CA GLU A 166 -15.09 26.50 -11.47
C GLU A 166 -13.71 26.37 -10.81
N ASP A 167 -13.67 26.04 -9.50
CA ASP A 167 -12.44 25.79 -8.74
C ASP A 167 -12.18 24.28 -8.56
N ALA A 168 -12.94 23.43 -9.25
CA ALA A 168 -12.79 21.99 -9.16
C ALA A 168 -11.49 21.52 -9.83
N SER A 169 -10.68 20.78 -9.08
CA SER A 169 -9.58 20.01 -9.67
C SER A 169 -10.14 19.03 -10.70
N PRO A 170 -9.38 18.65 -11.75
CA PRO A 170 -9.79 17.56 -12.63
C PRO A 170 -10.00 16.27 -11.82
N GLU A 171 -10.68 15.28 -12.40
CA GLU A 171 -10.80 13.97 -11.76
C GLU A 171 -9.43 13.40 -11.36
N MET A 172 -9.25 13.16 -10.06
CA MET A 172 -7.99 12.69 -9.48
C MET A 172 -8.07 11.21 -9.15
N LEU A 173 -7.05 10.47 -9.56
CA LEU A 173 -6.74 9.13 -9.08
C LEU A 173 -5.90 9.22 -7.81
N ALA A 174 -6.51 8.99 -6.65
CA ALA A 174 -5.83 8.90 -5.36
C ALA A 174 -5.45 7.45 -5.03
N ARG A 175 -4.18 7.26 -4.66
CA ARG A 175 -3.63 5.99 -4.18
C ARG A 175 -3.06 6.17 -2.80
N GLU A 176 -3.59 5.41 -1.86
CA GLU A 176 -3.02 5.32 -0.52
C GLU A 176 -1.81 4.37 -0.53
N PRO A 177 -0.67 4.73 0.08
CA PRO A 177 0.51 3.88 0.15
C PRO A 177 0.23 2.50 0.75
N MET A 178 -0.70 2.40 1.72
CA MET A 178 -1.06 1.13 2.35
C MET A 178 -2.12 0.34 1.56
N GLY A 179 -2.77 0.95 0.56
CA GLY A 179 -3.68 0.31 -0.37
C GLY A 179 -4.91 -0.32 0.29
N HIS A 180 -5.51 0.35 1.28
CA HIS A 180 -6.71 -0.15 1.93
C HIS A 180 -7.93 -0.07 0.99
N PRO A 181 -8.86 -1.04 1.06
CA PRO A 181 -10.00 -1.10 0.17
C PRO A 181 -11.21 -0.28 0.67
N TYR A 182 -11.01 0.66 1.60
CA TYR A 182 -12.10 1.43 2.21
C TYR A 182 -11.83 2.93 2.10
N TRP A 183 -12.90 3.74 2.08
CA TRP A 183 -12.76 5.18 2.23
C TRP A 183 -12.40 5.55 3.67
N PRO A 184 -11.54 6.56 3.88
CA PRO A 184 -11.29 7.13 5.19
C PRO A 184 -12.58 7.70 5.78
N LYS A 185 -12.80 7.52 7.08
CA LYS A 185 -14.08 7.90 7.74
C LYS A 185 -14.38 9.41 7.65
N ARG A 186 -13.35 10.27 7.65
CA ARG A 186 -13.48 11.74 7.75
C ARG A 186 -13.17 12.51 6.46
N ILE A 187 -12.97 11.81 5.34
CA ILE A 187 -12.60 12.48 4.08
C ILE A 187 -13.71 13.42 3.55
N ALA A 188 -14.97 13.20 3.93
CA ALA A 188 -16.09 14.07 3.55
C ALA A 188 -16.07 15.43 4.28
N GLU A 189 -15.33 15.53 5.38
CA GLU A 189 -15.21 16.76 6.17
C GLU A 189 -14.16 17.72 5.57
N GLY A 190 -13.45 17.30 4.52
CA GLY A 190 -12.36 18.03 3.90
C GLY A 190 -11.02 17.30 4.01
N VAL A 191 -10.06 17.76 3.22
CA VAL A 191 -8.70 17.20 3.19
C VAL A 191 -7.67 18.33 3.13
N TRP A 192 -6.49 18.05 3.69
CA TRP A 192 -5.32 18.90 3.47
C TRP A 192 -4.64 18.44 2.19
N PHE A 193 -4.66 19.27 1.16
CA PHE A 193 -4.06 18.99 -0.13
C PHE A 193 -2.73 19.75 -0.28
N ALA A 194 -1.67 19.05 -0.68
CA ALA A 194 -0.38 19.63 -1.01
C ALA A 194 -0.01 19.18 -2.44
N GLY A 195 -0.03 20.10 -3.40
CA GLY A 195 0.28 19.78 -4.79
C GLY A 195 -0.14 20.85 -5.77
N ASP A 196 -0.36 20.41 -7.00
CA ASP A 196 -0.75 21.23 -8.13
C ASP A 196 -1.84 20.51 -8.93
N ASP A 197 -2.97 21.14 -9.21
CA ASP A 197 -4.10 20.48 -9.88
C ASP A 197 -3.76 19.90 -11.26
N ALA A 198 -2.76 20.46 -11.95
CA ALA A 198 -2.34 19.97 -13.26
C ALA A 198 -1.43 18.73 -13.17
N PHE A 199 -0.72 18.54 -12.06
CA PHE A 199 0.26 17.46 -11.89
C PHE A 199 -0.12 16.45 -10.78
N GLY A 200 -1.10 16.78 -9.94
CA GLY A 200 -1.48 16.03 -8.75
C GLY A 200 -0.72 16.46 -7.49
N GLY A 201 -0.64 15.58 -6.50
CA GLY A 201 -0.04 15.90 -5.21
C GLY A 201 -0.25 14.84 -4.14
N ALA A 202 -0.32 15.26 -2.89
CA ALA A 202 -0.59 14.43 -1.74
C ALA A 202 -1.75 15.03 -0.93
N LEU A 203 -2.67 14.19 -0.49
CA LEU A 203 -3.76 14.58 0.39
C LEU A 203 -3.60 13.90 1.75
N LEU A 204 -3.90 14.62 2.82
CA LEU A 204 -3.93 14.14 4.20
C LEU A 204 -5.36 14.29 4.73
N VAL A 205 -5.91 13.18 5.25
CA VAL A 205 -7.25 13.19 5.85
C VAL A 205 -7.17 13.60 7.32
N PRO A 206 -7.92 14.65 7.75
CA PRO A 206 -7.97 15.08 9.14
C PRO A 206 -8.44 13.96 10.08
N GLY A 207 -7.82 13.89 11.27
CA GLY A 207 -8.15 12.93 12.33
C GLY A 207 -7.61 11.51 12.11
N THR A 208 -7.76 10.94 10.91
CA THR A 208 -7.24 9.58 10.62
C THR A 208 -5.77 9.57 10.23
N GLY A 209 -5.25 10.68 9.69
CA GLY A 209 -3.87 10.80 9.24
C GLY A 209 -3.55 9.97 8.00
N GLU A 210 -4.56 9.50 7.29
CA GLU A 210 -4.35 8.74 6.04
C GLU A 210 -3.82 9.69 4.96
N LEU A 211 -2.62 9.37 4.45
CA LEU A 211 -1.97 10.10 3.37
C LEU A 211 -2.21 9.37 2.05
N MET A 212 -2.60 10.08 0.99
CA MET A 212 -2.75 9.50 -0.34
C MET A 212 -2.02 10.36 -1.36
N CYS A 213 -1.31 9.72 -2.28
CA CYS A 213 -0.74 10.39 -3.43
C CYS A 213 -1.78 10.40 -4.56
N MET A 214 -1.95 11.52 -5.24
CA MET A 214 -2.96 11.73 -6.27
C MET A 214 -2.34 12.23 -7.57
N GLN A 215 -2.91 11.82 -8.70
CA GLN A 215 -2.62 12.35 -10.03
C GLN A 215 -3.90 12.49 -10.84
N PRO A 216 -3.97 13.43 -11.81
CA PRO A 216 -5.10 13.52 -12.72
C PRO A 216 -5.31 12.22 -13.48
N LEU A 217 -6.55 11.73 -13.53
CA LEU A 217 -6.93 10.49 -14.19
C LEU A 217 -6.66 10.56 -15.69
N ALA A 218 -7.07 11.66 -16.32
CA ALA A 218 -6.86 11.90 -17.74
C ALA A 218 -5.46 12.47 -18.01
N TRP A 219 -4.41 11.80 -17.49
CA TRP A 219 -3.04 12.29 -17.52
C TRP A 219 -2.63 12.72 -18.93
N ASP A 220 -2.74 11.85 -19.93
CA ASP A 220 -2.29 12.16 -21.29
C ASP A 220 -3.15 13.25 -21.96
N ALA A 221 -4.46 13.24 -21.72
CA ALA A 221 -5.37 14.25 -22.29
C ALA A 221 -5.13 15.66 -21.74
N LEU A 222 -4.60 15.78 -20.52
CA LEU A 222 -4.27 17.05 -19.87
C LEU A 222 -2.85 17.55 -20.17
N GLU A 223 -2.15 16.96 -21.14
CA GLU A 223 -0.80 17.41 -21.52
C GLU A 223 -0.77 18.88 -21.98
N GLY A 224 -1.75 19.31 -22.78
CA GLY A 224 -1.88 20.69 -23.23
C GLY A 224 -2.02 21.66 -22.05
N TRP A 225 -2.90 21.33 -21.09
CA TRP A 225 -3.08 22.11 -19.87
C TRP A 225 -1.78 22.18 -19.05
N ARG A 226 -1.06 21.06 -18.89
CA ARG A 226 0.26 21.02 -18.22
C ARG A 226 1.34 21.84 -18.94
N ALA A 227 1.29 21.91 -20.27
CA ALA A 227 2.24 22.67 -21.08
C ALA A 227 2.00 24.18 -20.98
N GLU A 228 0.74 24.59 -20.80
CA GLU A 228 0.35 25.99 -20.56
C GLU A 228 0.70 26.47 -19.16
N VAL A 229 0.87 25.56 -18.19
CA VAL A 229 1.32 25.94 -16.85
C VAL A 229 2.71 26.59 -16.92
N GLY A 230 2.89 27.72 -16.22
CA GLY A 230 4.14 28.46 -16.16
C GLY A 230 5.37 27.60 -15.79
N PRO A 231 6.58 28.00 -16.24
CA PRO A 231 7.80 27.21 -16.07
C PRO A 231 8.16 26.96 -14.59
N GLU A 232 7.78 27.87 -13.70
CA GLU A 232 8.01 27.76 -12.26
C GLU A 232 7.23 26.58 -11.64
N ARG A 233 5.92 26.48 -11.92
CA ARG A 233 5.07 25.38 -11.46
C ARG A 233 5.53 24.04 -12.03
N ARG A 234 5.98 24.01 -13.30
CA ARG A 234 6.61 22.82 -13.91
C ARG A 234 7.90 22.40 -13.20
N ALA A 235 8.77 23.34 -12.87
CA ALA A 235 9.98 23.06 -12.11
C ALA A 235 9.67 22.53 -10.70
N LYS A 236 8.64 23.09 -10.06
CA LYS A 236 8.14 22.66 -8.75
C LYS A 236 7.58 21.23 -8.80
N ALA A 237 6.75 20.91 -9.80
CA ALA A 237 6.23 19.57 -10.04
C ALA A 237 7.36 18.55 -10.32
N LYS A 238 8.38 18.92 -11.10
CA LYS A 238 9.55 18.08 -11.34
C LYS A 238 10.35 17.81 -10.07
N LYS A 239 10.54 18.83 -9.20
CA LYS A 239 11.19 18.66 -7.89
C LYS A 239 10.40 17.73 -6.97
N ALA A 240 9.07 17.78 -7.04
CA ALA A 240 8.16 16.87 -6.34
C ALA A 240 8.08 15.47 -6.98
N GLY A 241 8.66 15.27 -8.17
CA GLY A 241 8.60 14.01 -8.92
C GLY A 241 7.21 13.70 -9.50
N LEU A 242 6.40 14.73 -9.73
CA LEU A 242 5.06 14.64 -10.32
C LEU A 242 5.09 14.85 -11.84
N ASP A 243 6.26 14.97 -12.47
CA ASP A 243 6.43 15.20 -13.91
C ASP A 243 6.15 13.96 -14.78
N ARG A 244 5.87 12.82 -14.16
CA ARG A 244 5.64 11.53 -14.84
C ARG A 244 4.34 10.89 -14.36
N HIS A 245 3.67 10.22 -15.28
CA HIS A 245 2.55 9.35 -14.95
C HIS A 245 3.04 8.21 -14.05
N SER A 246 2.60 8.18 -12.80
CA SER A 246 3.17 7.29 -11.78
C SER A 246 2.14 6.44 -11.04
N VAL A 247 0.85 6.82 -11.07
CA VAL A 247 -0.25 6.27 -10.23
C VAL A 247 -1.03 5.12 -10.86
#